data_AF-A0A0F9LG20-F1
#
_entry.id   AF-A0A0F9LG20-F1
#
_cell.length_a   1.000
_cell.length_b   1.000
_cell.length_c   1.000
_cell.angle_alpha   90.00
_cell.angle_beta   90.00
_cell.angle_gamma   90.00
#
_symmetry.space_group_name_H-M   'P 1'
#
loop_
_entity.id
_entity.type
_entity.pdbx_description
1 polymer ?
#
loop_
_entity_poly.entity_id
_entity_poly.type
_entity_poly.pdbx_seq_one_letter_code
_entity_poly.pdbx_strand_id
1 'polypeptide(L)'
;MSVLHGKRSIKLSVFSVLLAITALLTFTEYTPAQSTDSLETECVAFISSGTFTVPASLTPQELCKVVVALFGNEWEKAAKLQATILVVNDHDIRLAAAEAAIAALQAQDTATLQPQIDAINAKLANMAAALQ
;
A
#
# COMPACT_ATOMS: atom_id res chain seq x y z
N MET A 1 35.45 8.32 42.50
CA MET A 1 33.99 8.48 42.30
C MET A 1 33.72 9.04 40.90
N SER A 2 33.82 8.23 39.83
CA SER A 2 33.62 8.76 38.45
C SER A 2 32.78 7.88 37.53
N VAL A 3 32.28 6.73 38.01
CA VAL A 3 31.53 5.76 37.18
C VAL A 3 30.01 5.99 37.23
N LEU A 4 29.49 6.72 38.22
CA LEU A 4 28.05 6.97 38.37
C LEU A 4 27.50 8.09 37.46
N HIS A 5 28.35 8.99 36.94
CA HIS A 5 27.91 10.08 36.06
C HIS A 5 27.65 9.61 34.61
N GLY A 6 28.41 8.64 34.09
CA GLY A 6 28.23 8.13 32.72
C GLY A 6 26.90 7.38 32.50
N LYS A 7 26.46 6.59 33.50
CA LYS A 7 25.21 5.81 33.40
C LYS A 7 23.94 6.66 33.46
N ARG A 8 23.97 7.81 34.12
CA ARG A 8 22.85 8.78 34.14
C ARG A 8 22.75 9.57 32.83
N SER A 9 23.88 9.97 32.24
CA SER A 9 23.91 10.64 30.94
C SER A 9 23.36 9.79 29.79
N ILE A 10 23.65 8.49 29.76
CA ILE A 10 23.17 7.60 28.68
C ILE A 10 21.65 7.43 28.73
N LYS A 11 21.07 7.25 29.93
CA LYS A 11 19.61 7.11 30.07
C LYS A 11 18.86 8.40 29.73
N LEU A 12 19.43 9.56 30.07
CA LEU A 12 18.86 10.87 29.68
C LEU A 12 18.93 11.07 28.16
N SER A 13 20.04 10.66 27.53
CA SER A 13 20.24 10.76 26.08
C SER A 13 19.22 9.94 25.30
N VAL A 14 18.95 8.69 25.72
CA VAL A 14 17.97 7.83 25.04
C VAL A 14 16.56 8.36 25.20
N PHE A 15 16.21 8.89 26.38
CA PHE A 15 14.89 9.49 26.62
C PHE A 15 14.68 10.76 25.79
N SER A 16 15.72 11.58 25.64
CA SER A 16 15.68 12.79 24.80
C SER A 16 15.53 12.45 23.31
N VAL A 17 16.20 11.39 22.85
CA VAL A 17 16.06 10.89 21.48
C VAL A 17 14.65 10.33 21.24
N LEU A 18 14.11 9.53 22.18
CA LEU A 18 12.73 9.03 22.08
C LEU A 18 11.70 10.16 22.06
N LEU A 19 11.89 11.18 22.90
CA LEU A 19 11.00 12.34 22.97
C LEU A 19 11.08 13.18 21.69
N ALA A 20 12.28 13.35 21.11
CA ALA A 20 12.47 14.02 19.82
C ALA A 20 11.82 13.25 18.67
N ILE A 21 11.95 11.92 18.65
CA ILE A 21 11.26 11.05 17.69
C ILE A 21 9.74 11.17 17.85
N THR A 22 9.23 11.13 19.07
CA THR A 22 7.78 11.24 19.35
C THR A 22 7.23 12.60 18.93
N ALA A 23 7.97 13.69 19.16
CA ALA A 23 7.58 15.01 18.71
C ALA A 23 7.61 15.12 17.18
N LEU A 24 8.66 14.63 16.50
CA LEU A 24 8.70 14.59 15.04
C LEU A 24 7.46 13.88 14.45
N LEU A 25 7.05 12.76 15.06
CA LEU A 25 5.88 11.98 14.64
C LEU A 25 4.54 12.73 14.79
N THR A 26 4.46 13.75 15.64
CA THR A 26 3.23 14.54 15.85
C THR A 26 3.11 15.78 14.95
N PHE A 27 4.20 16.20 14.29
CA PHE A 27 4.25 17.47 13.54
C PHE A 27 4.35 17.34 12.03
N THR A 28 4.58 16.14 11.49
CA THR A 28 4.54 15.95 10.04
C THR A 28 3.08 15.93 9.59
N GLU A 29 2.55 17.09 9.22
CA GLU A 29 1.47 17.15 8.23
C GLU A 29 1.88 16.27 7.06
N TYR A 30 0.98 15.38 6.68
CA TYR A 30 1.23 14.28 5.77
C TYR A 30 1.51 14.81 4.36
N THR A 31 2.77 15.16 4.08
CA THR A 31 3.26 15.38 2.72
C THR A 31 3.93 14.10 2.22
N PRO A 32 3.58 13.60 1.02
CA PRO A 32 4.19 12.40 0.48
C PRO A 32 5.68 12.67 0.19
N ALA A 33 6.55 12.23 1.08
CA ALA A 33 7.99 12.26 0.84
C ALA A 33 8.33 11.34 -0.35
N GLN A 34 8.98 11.91 -1.36
CA GLN A 34 9.26 11.25 -2.64
C GLN A 34 10.52 10.36 -2.60
N SER A 35 11.37 10.47 -1.57
CA SER A 35 12.55 9.64 -1.35
C SER A 35 13.08 9.76 0.09
N THR A 36 13.88 8.77 0.52
CA THR A 36 14.60 8.79 1.81
C THR A 36 15.51 10.01 1.95
N ASP A 37 16.12 10.47 0.86
CA ASP A 37 17.03 11.62 0.87
C ASP A 37 16.29 12.95 1.11
N SER A 38 15.04 13.05 0.61
CA SER A 38 14.15 14.19 0.91
C SER A 38 13.79 14.22 2.38
N LEU A 39 13.43 13.05 2.94
CA LEU A 39 13.12 12.89 4.37
C LEU A 39 14.31 13.25 5.27
N GLU A 40 15.54 12.88 4.89
CA GLU A 40 16.73 13.25 5.66
C GLU A 40 16.94 14.76 5.65
N THR A 41 16.77 15.39 4.49
CA THR A 41 16.93 16.84 4.33
C THR A 41 15.88 17.63 5.13
N GLU A 42 14.62 17.21 5.06
CA GLU A 42 13.52 17.80 5.83
C GLU A 42 13.70 17.60 7.34
N CYS A 43 14.13 16.40 7.76
CA CYS A 43 14.45 16.12 9.17
C CYS A 43 15.58 17.02 9.67
N VAL A 44 16.66 17.17 8.89
CA VAL A 44 17.79 18.02 9.28
C VAL A 44 17.37 19.47 9.39
N ALA A 45 16.57 19.98 8.45
CA ALA A 45 16.03 21.34 8.49
C ALA A 45 15.14 21.56 9.72
N PHE A 46 14.32 20.58 10.08
CA PHE A 46 13.44 20.63 11.25
C PHE A 46 14.22 20.60 12.57
N ILE A 47 15.14 19.64 12.75
CA ILE A 47 15.97 19.55 13.96
C ILE A 47 16.86 20.80 14.11
N SER A 48 17.36 21.34 13.00
CA SER A 48 18.21 22.54 13.01
C SER A 48 17.44 23.84 13.25
N SER A 49 16.12 23.86 13.01
CA SER A 49 15.25 25.02 13.23
C SER A 49 14.49 24.97 14.57
N GLY A 50 14.42 23.80 15.21
CA GLY A 50 13.77 23.60 16.50
C GLY A 50 14.65 23.95 17.70
N THR A 51 14.00 24.19 18.85
CA THR A 51 14.65 24.28 20.18
C THR A 51 15.10 22.91 20.72
N PHE A 52 15.18 21.89 19.86
CA PHE A 52 15.52 20.53 20.23
C PHE A 52 16.98 20.43 20.65
N THR A 53 17.20 20.07 21.91
CA THR A 53 18.54 19.80 22.44
C THR A 53 18.98 18.40 22.03
N VAL A 54 19.66 18.31 20.90
CA VAL A 54 20.38 17.10 20.49
C VAL A 54 21.56 16.90 21.46
N PRO A 55 21.84 15.66 21.93
CA PRO A 55 23.03 15.40 22.73
C PRO A 55 24.28 15.91 22.00
N ALA A 56 25.19 16.59 22.70
CA ALA A 56 26.39 17.18 22.10
C ALA A 56 27.32 16.17 21.37
N SER A 57 27.11 14.87 21.59
CA SER A 57 27.80 13.77 20.92
C SER A 57 27.21 13.34 19.58
N LEU A 58 26.04 13.88 19.19
CA LEU A 58 25.33 13.54 17.97
C LEU A 58 25.07 14.81 17.16
N THR A 59 25.44 14.78 15.88
CA THR A 59 25.03 15.84 14.98
C THR A 59 23.56 15.64 14.60
N PRO A 60 22.81 16.71 14.28
CA PRO A 60 21.46 16.61 13.71
C PRO A 60 21.39 15.64 12.52
N GLN A 61 22.44 15.59 11.72
CA GLN A 61 22.54 14.72 10.55
C GLN A 61 22.61 13.23 10.93
N GLU A 62 23.43 12.86 11.92
CA GLU A 62 23.53 11.46 12.38
C GLU A 62 22.22 10.99 13.03
N LEU A 63 21.52 11.86 13.76
CA LEU A 63 20.20 11.55 14.29
C LEU A 63 19.17 11.32 13.17
N CYS A 64 19.13 12.21 12.17
CA CYS A 64 18.17 12.12 11.08
C CYS A 64 18.39 10.90 10.19
N LYS A 65 19.64 10.49 9.92
CA LYS A 65 19.91 9.23 9.22
C LYS A 65 19.29 8.02 9.92
N VAL A 66 19.40 7.96 11.25
CA VAL A 66 18.82 6.85 12.03
C VAL A 66 17.29 6.87 11.98
N VAL A 67 16.69 8.05 12.14
CA VAL A 67 15.24 8.24 12.05
C VAL A 67 14.72 7.86 10.66
N VAL A 68 15.36 8.34 9.60
CA VAL A 68 14.98 8.03 8.22
C VAL A 68 15.21 6.55 7.89
N ALA A 69 16.28 5.93 8.38
CA ALA A 69 16.49 4.49 8.18
C ALA A 69 15.40 3.64 8.87
N LEU A 70 14.96 4.05 10.07
CA LEU A 70 13.90 3.36 10.82
C LEU A 70 12.53 3.52 10.16
N PHE A 71 12.16 4.76 9.81
CA PHE A 71 10.82 5.05 9.31
C PHE A 71 10.73 4.96 7.79
N GLY A 72 11.73 5.43 7.05
CA GLY A 72 11.75 5.45 5.58
C GLY A 72 11.58 4.07 4.97
N ASN A 73 12.20 3.03 5.55
CA ASN A 73 12.01 1.66 5.11
C ASN A 73 10.56 1.16 5.32
N GLU A 74 9.92 1.53 6.43
CA GLU A 74 8.52 1.18 6.69
C GLU A 74 7.55 1.99 5.83
N TRP A 75 7.87 3.25 5.53
CA TRP A 75 7.13 4.10 4.59
C TRP A 75 7.17 3.56 3.17
N GLU A 76 8.34 3.15 2.68
CA GLU A 76 8.48 2.59 1.32
C GLU A 76 7.67 1.29 1.19
N LYS A 77 7.67 0.44 2.21
CA LYS A 77 6.82 -0.75 2.26
C LYS A 77 5.33 -0.40 2.25
N ALA A 78 4.91 0.58 3.06
CA ALA A 78 3.53 1.02 3.10
C ALA A 78 3.06 1.60 1.76
N ALA A 79 3.88 2.40 1.10
CA ALA A 79 3.61 2.96 -0.22
C ALA A 79 3.49 1.86 -1.30
N LYS A 80 4.43 0.89 -1.30
CA LYS A 80 4.37 -0.27 -2.21
C LYS A 80 3.14 -1.13 -1.97
N LEU A 81 2.78 -1.35 -0.71
CA LEU A 81 1.58 -2.09 -0.34
C LEU A 81 0.31 -1.37 -0.82
N GLN A 82 0.21 -0.06 -0.62
CA GLN A 82 -0.92 0.74 -1.10
C GLN A 82 -1.04 0.70 -2.63
N ALA A 83 0.06 0.84 -3.35
CA ALA A 83 0.09 0.71 -4.81
C ALA A 83 -0.36 -0.68 -5.28
N THR A 84 0.09 -1.73 -4.57
CA THR A 84 -0.30 -3.11 -4.88
C THR A 84 -1.79 -3.34 -4.63
N ILE A 85 -2.33 -2.84 -3.51
CA ILE A 85 -3.77 -2.92 -3.21
C ILE A 85 -4.60 -2.23 -4.31
N LEU A 86 -4.15 -1.05 -4.77
CA LEU A 86 -4.84 -0.34 -5.84
C LEU A 86 -4.88 -1.15 -7.15
N VAL A 87 -3.76 -1.78 -7.52
CA VAL A 87 -3.68 -2.66 -8.71
C VAL A 87 -4.55 -3.90 -8.55
N VAL A 88 -4.55 -4.54 -7.38
CA VAL A 88 -5.40 -5.71 -7.10
C VAL A 88 -6.87 -5.35 -7.20
N ASN A 89 -7.29 -4.21 -6.65
CA ASN A 89 -8.68 -3.74 -6.75
C ASN A 89 -9.09 -3.47 -8.20
N ASP A 90 -8.22 -2.89 -9.03
CA ASP A 90 -8.49 -2.70 -10.48
C ASP A 90 -8.67 -4.06 -11.18
N HIS A 91 -7.80 -5.02 -10.89
CA HIS A 91 -7.89 -6.37 -11.45
C HIS A 91 -9.18 -7.08 -11.04
N ASP A 92 -9.61 -6.98 -9.78
CA ASP A 92 -10.87 -7.57 -9.31
C ASP A 92 -12.09 -6.98 -10.05
N ILE A 93 -12.11 -5.66 -10.28
CA ILE A 93 -13.17 -5.01 -11.05
C ILE A 93 -13.17 -5.51 -12.50
N ARG A 94 -12.00 -5.60 -13.12
CA ARG A 94 -11.87 -6.09 -14.51
C ARG A 94 -12.25 -7.57 -14.63
N LEU A 95 -11.94 -8.39 -13.63
CA LEU A 95 -12.32 -9.79 -13.57
C LEU A 95 -13.84 -9.93 -13.48
N ALA A 96 -14.49 -9.20 -12.57
CA ALA A 96 -15.95 -9.21 -12.44
C ALA A 96 -16.66 -8.77 -13.73
N ALA A 97 -16.12 -7.76 -14.43
CA ALA A 97 -16.65 -7.33 -15.71
C ALA A 97 -16.48 -8.41 -16.81
N ALA A 98 -15.35 -9.10 -16.83
CA ALA A 98 -15.10 -10.19 -17.77
C ALA A 98 -16.03 -11.38 -17.51
N GLU A 99 -16.23 -11.78 -16.26
CA GLU A 99 -17.16 -12.84 -15.88
C GLU A 99 -18.60 -12.51 -16.27
N ALA A 100 -19.04 -11.27 -16.05
CA ALA A 100 -20.36 -10.81 -16.48
C ALA A 100 -20.52 -10.84 -18.01
N ALA A 101 -19.49 -10.45 -18.76
CA ALA A 101 -19.50 -10.51 -20.23
C ALA A 101 -19.57 -11.95 -20.76
N ILE A 102 -18.84 -12.88 -20.13
CA ILE A 102 -18.90 -14.32 -20.48
C ILE A 102 -20.31 -14.87 -20.22
N ALA A 103 -20.91 -14.57 -19.06
CA ALA A 103 -22.26 -15.00 -18.74
C ALA A 103 -23.30 -14.45 -19.75
N ALA A 104 -23.15 -13.20 -20.17
CA ALA A 104 -24.01 -12.59 -21.19
C ALA A 104 -23.89 -13.28 -22.56
N LEU A 105 -22.66 -13.59 -22.99
CA LEU A 105 -22.42 -14.31 -24.24
C LEU A 105 -23.01 -15.72 -24.22
N GLN A 106 -22.83 -16.46 -23.12
CA GLN A 106 -23.42 -17.79 -22.95
C GLN A 106 -24.96 -17.77 -22.97
N ALA A 107 -25.56 -16.75 -22.34
CA ALA A 107 -27.01 -16.57 -22.38
C ALA A 107 -27.50 -16.26 -23.80
N GLN A 108 -26.77 -15.41 -24.54
CA GLN A 108 -27.11 -15.07 -25.93
C GLN A 108 -26.99 -16.28 -26.86
N ASP A 109 -25.93 -17.07 -26.74
CA ASP A 109 -25.74 -18.30 -27.53
C ASP A 109 -26.85 -19.30 -27.25
N THR A 110 -27.20 -19.51 -25.97
CA THR A 110 -28.30 -20.41 -25.58
C THR A 110 -29.64 -19.93 -26.15
N ALA A 111 -29.94 -18.63 -26.02
CA ALA A 111 -31.19 -18.03 -26.53
C ALA A 111 -31.29 -18.11 -28.06
N THR A 112 -30.16 -18.12 -28.77
CA THR A 112 -30.13 -18.15 -30.24
C THR A 112 -30.13 -19.58 -30.78
N LEU A 113 -29.40 -20.50 -30.14
CA LEU A 113 -29.21 -21.87 -30.62
C LEU A 113 -30.34 -22.80 -30.19
N GLN A 114 -30.90 -22.65 -28.98
CA GLN A 114 -31.94 -23.54 -28.48
C GLN A 114 -33.20 -23.56 -29.38
N PRO A 115 -33.74 -22.42 -29.85
CA PRO A 115 -34.89 -22.43 -30.76
C PRO A 115 -34.60 -23.13 -32.09
N GLN A 116 -33.36 -23.06 -32.59
CA GLN A 116 -32.96 -23.73 -33.82
C GLN A 116 -32.90 -25.24 -33.62
N ILE A 117 -32.35 -25.70 -32.48
CA ILE A 117 -32.34 -27.11 -32.10
C ILE A 117 -33.77 -27.64 -31.99
N ASP A 118 -34.66 -26.90 -31.33
CA ASP A 118 -36.06 -27.28 -31.16
C ASP A 118 -36.80 -27.36 -32.51
N ALA A 119 -36.54 -26.40 -33.41
CA ALA A 119 -37.12 -26.42 -34.75
C ALA A 119 -36.65 -27.61 -35.61
N ILE A 120 -35.38 -28.00 -35.49
CA ILE A 120 -34.84 -29.20 -36.15
C ILE A 120 -35.50 -30.46 -35.59
N ASN A 121 -35.58 -30.58 -34.26
CA ASN A 121 -36.21 -31.73 -33.61
C ASN A 121 -37.69 -31.88 -34.02
N ALA A 122 -38.43 -30.77 -34.09
CA ALA A 122 -39.82 -30.77 -34.56
C ALA A 122 -39.93 -31.23 -36.02
N LYS A 123 -39.03 -30.79 -36.91
CA LYS A 123 -39.02 -31.26 -38.31
C LYS A 123 -38.72 -32.75 -38.41
N LEU A 124 -37.76 -33.27 -37.65
CA LEU A 124 -37.46 -34.70 -37.63
C LEU A 124 -38.66 -35.52 -37.17
N ALA A 125 -39.35 -35.09 -36.10
CA ALA A 125 -40.54 -35.77 -35.60
C ALA A 125 -41.66 -35.83 -36.65
N ASN A 126 -41.93 -34.71 -37.33
CA ASN A 126 -42.93 -34.66 -38.40
C ASN A 126 -42.57 -35.53 -39.59
N MET A 127 -41.29 -35.57 -39.99
CA MET A 127 -40.83 -36.47 -41.05
C MET A 127 -40.99 -37.94 -40.68
N ALA A 128 -40.67 -38.30 -39.43
CA ALA A 128 -40.86 -39.67 -38.94
C ALA A 128 -42.33 -40.07 -38.97
N ALA A 129 -43.25 -39.18 -38.58
CA ALA A 129 -44.69 -39.43 -38.65
C ALA A 129 -45.21 -39.58 -40.09
N ALA A 130 -44.64 -38.84 -41.06
CA ALA A 130 -45.04 -38.93 -42.46
C ALA A 130 -44.55 -40.21 -43.17
N LEU A 131 -43.63 -40.96 -42.57
CA LEU A 131 -43.08 -42.22 -43.09
C LEU A 131 -43.77 -43.47 -42.51
N GLN A 132 -44.72 -43.29 -41.58
CA GLN A 132 -45.57 -44.34 -41.01
C GLN A 132 -46.88 -44.47 -41.79
#